data_AF-X1SM44-F1
#
_entry.id   AF-X1SM44-F1
#
_cell.length_a   1.000
_cell.length_b   1.000
_cell.length_c   1.000
_cell.angle_alpha   90.00
_cell.angle_beta   90.00
_cell.angle_gamma   90.00
#
_symmetry.space_group_name_H-M   'P 1'
#
loop_
_entity.id
_entity.type
_entity.pdbx_description
1 polymer ?
#
loop_
_entity_poly.entity_id
_entity_poly.type
_entity_poly.pdbx_seq_one_letter_code
_entity_poly.pdbx_strand_id
1 'polypeptide(L)'
;GTLTNFQTMRKSINRLKELEEMKKDGSLSRYTKKEIMKMEKELTKLERNLGGIKNMDETPSALFLVDTKKEKIALNEGKRLGIPLAAIVDTNGDPEDIDFVLPGNDDAIRSIRLLTSIIADACIEGHKEREEKLRAEEEVEIKKETELEEIKEEVITPTKESEEGPEVIVVTKKHKSVKPSKTKEPEKIQTQTE
;
A
#
# COMPACT_ATOMS: atom_id res chain seq x y z
N GLY A 1 2.73 12.40 -15.66
CA GLY A 1 3.12 11.02 -15.35
C GLY A 1 3.36 10.84 -13.87
N THR A 2 2.49 11.38 -13.01
CA THR A 2 2.68 11.32 -11.55
C THR A 2 2.44 9.92 -11.04
N LEU A 3 1.39 9.26 -11.53
CA LEU A 3 1.00 7.91 -11.13
C LEU A 3 1.74 6.88 -11.99
N THR A 4 1.79 7.13 -13.30
CA THR A 4 2.39 6.20 -14.27
C THR A 4 3.92 6.07 -14.15
N ASN A 5 4.60 7.12 -13.68
CA ASN A 5 6.06 7.11 -13.44
C ASN A 5 6.37 7.37 -11.95
N PHE A 6 5.68 6.66 -11.07
CA PHE A 6 5.81 6.86 -9.62
C PHE A 6 7.24 6.64 -9.10
N GLN A 7 8.01 5.72 -9.70
CA GLN A 7 9.41 5.48 -9.33
C GLN A 7 10.28 6.74 -9.46
N THR A 8 10.07 7.55 -10.50
CA THR A 8 10.81 8.81 -10.68
C THR A 8 10.29 9.88 -9.72
N MET A 9 8.97 9.95 -9.52
CA MET A 9 8.36 10.89 -8.57
C MET A 9 8.81 10.64 -7.14
N ARG A 10 9.00 9.37 -6.74
CA ARG A 10 9.54 8.99 -5.43
C ARG A 10 10.91 9.59 -5.17
N LYS A 11 11.78 9.69 -6.18
CA LYS A 11 13.09 10.36 -6.03
C LYS A 11 12.93 11.84 -5.70
N SER A 12 11.99 12.52 -6.36
CA SER A 12 11.68 13.92 -6.08
C SER A 12 11.03 14.12 -4.70
N ILE A 13 10.20 13.18 -4.23
CA ILE A 13 9.63 13.18 -2.88
C ILE A 13 10.72 12.98 -1.83
N ASN A 14 11.65 12.05 -2.06
CA ASN A 14 12.80 11.85 -1.17
C ASN A 14 13.66 13.11 -1.08
N ARG A 15 13.91 13.76 -2.22
CA ARG A 15 14.61 15.06 -2.25
C ARG A 15 13.90 16.14 -1.44
N LEU A 16 12.57 16.19 -1.49
CA LEU A 16 11.77 17.10 -0.65
C LEU A 16 11.96 16.79 0.84
N LYS A 17 11.89 15.52 1.24
CA LYS A 17 12.10 15.08 2.64
C LYS A 17 13.51 15.44 3.13
N GLU A 18 14.55 15.18 2.33
CA GLU A 18 15.93 15.57 2.63
C GLU A 18 16.07 17.09 2.87
N LEU A 19 15.53 17.92 1.97
CA LEU A 19 15.62 19.37 2.09
C LEU A 19 14.88 19.92 3.31
N GLU A 20 13.76 19.30 3.70
CA GLU A 20 13.07 19.64 4.93
C GLU A 20 13.84 19.24 6.19
N GLU A 21 14.43 18.05 6.20
CA GLU A 21 15.27 17.58 7.29
C GLU A 21 16.48 18.50 7.48
N MET A 22 17.16 18.85 6.38
CA MET A 22 18.29 19.80 6.37
C MET A 22 17.90 21.22 6.83
N LYS A 23 16.61 21.58 6.71
CA LYS A 23 16.08 22.84 7.21
C LYS A 23 15.76 22.77 8.70
N LYS A 24 15.26 21.62 9.17
CA LYS A 24 14.90 21.37 10.57
C LYS A 24 16.13 21.18 11.46
N ASP A 25 17.14 20.48 10.97
CA ASP A 25 18.39 20.20 11.70
C ASP A 25 19.37 21.39 11.73
N GLY A 26 19.11 22.44 10.93
CA GLY A 26 19.97 23.61 10.80
C GLY A 26 21.24 23.39 9.96
N SER A 27 21.40 22.21 9.33
CA SER A 27 22.53 21.88 8.45
C SER A 27 22.63 22.80 7.24
N LEU A 28 21.52 23.44 6.85
CA LEU A 28 21.48 24.47 5.81
C LEU A 28 22.47 25.63 6.06
N SER A 29 22.78 25.94 7.32
CA SER A 29 23.73 27.01 7.70
C SER A 29 25.18 26.76 7.28
N ARG A 30 25.54 25.51 6.95
CA ARG A 30 26.90 25.12 6.51
C ARG A 30 27.18 25.51 5.06
N TYR A 31 26.14 25.86 4.30
CA TYR A 31 26.25 26.23 2.89
C TYR A 31 26.39 27.74 2.70
N THR A 32 26.81 28.15 1.51
CA THR A 32 26.91 29.57 1.18
C THR A 32 25.51 30.19 1.06
N LYS A 33 25.38 31.52 1.32
CA LYS A 33 24.10 32.24 1.18
C LYS A 33 23.43 32.03 -0.18
N LYS A 34 24.22 31.90 -1.26
CA LYS A 34 23.71 31.65 -2.61
C LYS A 34 23.09 30.25 -2.74
N GLU A 35 23.70 29.24 -2.13
CA GLU A 35 23.21 27.85 -2.14
C GLU A 35 21.98 27.69 -1.26
N ILE A 36 21.98 28.32 -0.08
CA ILE A 36 20.80 28.40 0.80
C ILE A 36 19.59 28.93 0.03
N MET A 37 19.74 30.08 -0.66
CA MET A 37 18.64 30.64 -1.45
C MET A 37 18.18 29.73 -2.60
N LYS A 38 19.07 28.92 -3.18
CA LYS A 38 18.68 27.94 -4.21
C LYS A 38 17.90 26.79 -3.60
N MET A 39 18.36 26.23 -2.49
CA MET A 39 17.70 25.14 -1.77
C MET A 39 16.33 25.55 -1.24
N GLU A 40 16.17 26.78 -0.72
CA GLU A 40 14.88 27.29 -0.27
C GLU A 40 13.87 27.45 -1.42
N LYS A 41 14.33 27.92 -2.58
CA LYS A 41 13.50 28.00 -3.80
C LYS A 41 13.10 26.60 -4.29
N GLU A 42 14.04 25.66 -4.26
CA GLU A 42 13.79 24.26 -4.62
C GLU A 42 12.75 23.64 -3.67
N LEU A 43 12.93 23.80 -2.36
CA LEU A 43 11.99 23.34 -1.33
C LEU A 43 10.60 23.92 -1.55
N THR A 44 10.48 25.23 -1.76
CA THR A 44 9.18 25.90 -1.98
C THR A 44 8.49 25.37 -3.24
N LYS A 45 9.25 25.10 -4.30
CA LYS A 45 8.72 24.55 -5.56
C LYS A 45 8.27 23.10 -5.39
N LEU A 46 9.06 22.28 -4.71
CA LEU A 46 8.75 20.88 -4.46
C LEU A 46 7.54 20.76 -3.51
N GLU A 47 7.48 21.55 -2.44
CA GLU A 47 6.37 21.53 -1.49
C GLU A 47 5.04 21.90 -2.16
N ARG A 48 5.04 22.95 -2.99
CA ARG A 48 3.84 23.37 -3.74
C ARG A 48 3.30 22.29 -4.68
N ASN A 49 4.18 21.48 -5.28
CA ASN A 49 3.79 20.52 -6.30
C ASN A 49 3.59 19.10 -5.75
N LEU A 50 4.36 18.71 -4.73
CA LEU A 50 4.45 17.33 -4.22
C LEU A 50 4.00 17.19 -2.77
N GLY A 51 3.69 18.29 -2.07
CA GLY A 51 3.30 18.25 -0.65
C GLY A 51 2.11 17.32 -0.40
N GLY A 52 1.13 17.30 -1.31
CA GLY A 52 -0.04 16.42 -1.20
C GLY A 52 0.25 14.93 -1.33
N ILE A 53 1.35 14.54 -1.99
CA ILE A 53 1.73 13.13 -2.20
C ILE A 53 2.97 12.72 -1.39
N LYS A 54 3.46 13.59 -0.51
CA LYS A 54 4.68 13.38 0.28
C LYS A 54 4.60 12.17 1.22
N ASN A 55 3.42 11.93 1.77
CA ASN A 55 3.13 10.85 2.71
C ASN A 55 2.66 9.57 2.00
N MET A 56 2.67 9.55 0.67
CA MET A 56 2.20 8.43 -0.12
C MET A 56 3.38 7.51 -0.43
N ASP A 57 3.38 6.31 0.16
CA ASP A 57 4.46 5.33 -0.03
C ASP A 57 4.26 4.49 -1.30
N GLU A 58 3.01 4.21 -1.66
CA GLU A 58 2.60 3.38 -2.78
C GLU A 58 1.58 4.09 -3.66
N THR A 59 1.33 3.56 -4.86
CA THR A 59 0.28 4.11 -5.73
C THR A 59 -1.10 3.94 -5.10
N PRO A 60 -2.00 4.90 -5.25
CA PRO A 60 -3.32 4.85 -4.62
C PRO A 60 -4.17 3.71 -5.18
N SER A 61 -5.00 3.11 -4.32
CA SER A 61 -5.94 2.04 -4.70
C SER A 61 -7.24 2.55 -5.30
N ALA A 62 -7.56 3.83 -5.13
CA ALA A 62 -8.71 4.50 -5.73
C ALA A 62 -8.39 5.97 -5.96
N LEU A 63 -9.02 6.58 -6.96
CA LEU A 63 -8.87 7.99 -7.28
C LEU A 63 -10.19 8.71 -7.21
N PHE A 64 -10.20 9.85 -6.51
CA PHE A 64 -11.32 10.77 -6.51
C PHE A 64 -10.97 12.04 -7.29
N LEU A 65 -11.74 12.35 -8.33
CA LEU A 65 -11.51 13.47 -9.23
C LEU A 65 -12.65 14.50 -9.14
N VAL A 66 -12.26 15.78 -9.17
CA VAL A 66 -13.18 16.91 -9.29
C VAL A 66 -12.92 17.54 -10.65
N ASP A 67 -13.98 17.71 -11.45
CA ASP A 67 -13.91 18.23 -12.83
C ASP A 67 -13.08 17.33 -13.77
N THR A 68 -13.77 16.40 -14.43
CA THR A 68 -13.17 15.42 -15.34
C THR A 68 -12.66 16.06 -16.63
N LYS A 69 -13.14 17.25 -16.98
CA LYS A 69 -12.74 17.98 -18.19
C LYS A 69 -11.41 18.67 -18.01
N LYS A 70 -11.13 19.22 -16.83
CA LYS A 70 -9.82 19.81 -16.49
C LYS A 70 -8.79 18.74 -16.13
N GLU A 71 -9.20 17.67 -15.44
CA GLU A 71 -8.28 16.64 -14.92
C GLU A 71 -8.11 15.40 -15.82
N LYS A 72 -8.12 15.59 -17.15
CA LYS A 72 -7.96 14.50 -18.13
C LYS A 72 -6.67 13.71 -17.98
N ILE A 73 -5.59 14.35 -17.52
CA ILE A 73 -4.30 13.67 -17.32
C ILE A 73 -4.42 12.66 -16.18
N ALA A 74 -5.05 13.05 -15.06
CA ALA A 74 -5.24 12.17 -13.92
C ALA A 74 -6.18 11.00 -14.27
N LEU A 75 -7.26 11.27 -15.00
CA LEU A 75 -8.18 10.26 -15.53
C LEU A 75 -7.45 9.22 -16.40
N ASN A 76 -6.67 9.68 -17.39
CA ASN A 76 -5.93 8.80 -18.30
C ASN A 76 -4.84 7.99 -17.58
N GLU A 77 -4.14 8.59 -16.62
CA GLU A 77 -3.14 7.88 -15.83
C GLU A 77 -3.76 6.82 -14.91
N GLY A 78 -4.88 7.13 -14.26
CA GLY A 78 -5.64 6.19 -13.43
C GLY A 78 -6.17 5.01 -14.24
N LYS A 79 -6.80 5.30 -15.38
CA LYS A 79 -7.31 4.29 -16.31
C LYS A 79 -6.21 3.36 -16.83
N ARG A 80 -5.04 3.90 -17.16
CA ARG A 80 -3.89 3.11 -17.63
C ARG A 80 -3.35 2.17 -16.55
N LEU A 81 -3.45 2.55 -15.28
CA LEU A 81 -3.03 1.74 -14.14
C LEU A 81 -4.12 0.79 -13.64
N GLY A 82 -5.34 0.89 -14.16
CA GLY A 82 -6.48 0.10 -13.69
C GLY A 82 -6.96 0.48 -12.29
N ILE A 83 -6.74 1.73 -11.88
CA ILE A 83 -7.20 2.24 -10.59
C ILE A 83 -8.67 2.65 -10.72
N PRO A 84 -9.58 2.21 -9.84
CA PRO A 84 -10.98 2.63 -9.87
C PRO A 84 -11.13 4.13 -9.66
N LEU A 85 -11.96 4.75 -10.50
CA LEU A 85 -12.14 6.19 -10.59
C LEU A 85 -13.54 6.60 -10.13
N ALA A 86 -13.59 7.45 -9.11
CA ALA A 86 -14.80 8.15 -8.69
C ALA A 86 -14.67 9.63 -9.05
N ALA A 87 -15.68 10.24 -9.67
CA ALA A 87 -15.59 11.63 -10.06
C ALA A 87 -16.93 12.38 -10.02
N ILE A 88 -16.85 13.68 -9.74
CA ILE A 88 -17.98 14.60 -9.88
C ILE A 88 -18.11 14.98 -11.35
N VAL A 89 -19.29 14.73 -11.93
CA VAL A 89 -19.60 15.03 -13.33
C VAL A 89 -20.75 16.04 -13.39
N ASP A 90 -20.46 17.19 -14.01
CA ASP A 90 -21.47 18.18 -14.40
C ASP A 90 -21.95 17.94 -15.85
N THR A 91 -22.90 18.74 -16.31
CA THR A 91 -23.50 18.72 -17.67
C THR A 91 -22.50 18.72 -18.83
N ASN A 92 -21.26 19.12 -18.61
CA ASN A 92 -20.22 19.22 -19.63
C ASN A 92 -19.19 18.08 -19.59
N GLY A 93 -19.26 17.21 -18.58
CA GLY A 93 -18.30 16.12 -18.36
C GLY A 93 -18.80 14.83 -19.00
N ASP A 94 -17.88 14.07 -19.58
CA ASP A 94 -18.19 12.76 -20.15
C ASP A 94 -18.09 11.68 -19.05
N PRO A 95 -19.19 10.95 -18.74
CA PRO A 95 -19.19 9.90 -17.73
C PRO A 95 -18.59 8.57 -18.19
N GLU A 96 -18.30 8.37 -19.49
CA GLU A 96 -17.94 7.05 -20.02
C GLU A 96 -16.63 6.46 -19.44
N ASP A 97 -15.69 7.33 -19.06
CA ASP A 97 -14.36 6.93 -18.59
C ASP A 97 -14.26 6.78 -17.06
N ILE A 98 -15.40 6.81 -16.34
CA ILE A 98 -15.45 6.88 -14.87
C ILE A 98 -16.26 5.71 -14.32
N ASP A 99 -15.70 4.97 -13.37
CA ASP A 99 -16.36 3.81 -12.76
C ASP A 99 -17.51 4.22 -11.83
N PHE A 100 -17.29 5.27 -11.03
CA PHE A 100 -18.27 5.79 -10.07
C PHE A 100 -18.58 7.26 -10.35
N VAL A 101 -19.67 7.49 -11.07
CA VAL A 101 -20.10 8.84 -11.46
C VAL A 101 -20.97 9.46 -10.37
N LEU A 102 -20.57 10.64 -9.89
CA LEU A 102 -21.34 11.46 -8.96
C LEU A 102 -21.91 12.67 -9.71
N PRO A 103 -23.21 12.68 -10.06
CA PRO A 103 -23.81 13.82 -10.72
C PRO A 103 -23.82 15.02 -9.78
N GLY A 104 -23.24 16.14 -10.20
CA GLY A 104 -23.15 17.32 -9.35
C GLY A 104 -22.50 18.50 -10.05
N ASN A 105 -22.60 19.67 -9.42
CA ASN A 105 -21.94 20.87 -9.90
C ASN A 105 -20.46 20.86 -9.45
N ASP A 106 -19.54 20.86 -10.40
CA ASP A 106 -18.09 20.84 -10.19
C ASP A 106 -17.44 22.25 -10.19
N ASP A 107 -18.12 23.27 -10.68
CA ASP A 107 -17.64 24.67 -10.66
C ASP A 107 -17.94 25.39 -9.33
N ALA A 108 -18.98 24.95 -8.61
CA ALA A 108 -19.41 25.61 -7.37
C ALA A 108 -18.60 25.16 -6.15
N ILE A 109 -17.87 26.09 -5.54
CA ILE A 109 -17.09 25.85 -4.30
C ILE A 109 -17.91 25.21 -3.17
N ARG A 110 -19.19 25.58 -3.04
CA ARG A 110 -20.09 25.02 -2.02
C ARG A 110 -20.42 23.55 -2.29
N SER A 111 -20.63 23.20 -3.56
CA SER A 111 -20.91 21.84 -4.02
C SER A 111 -19.69 20.94 -3.82
N ILE A 112 -18.52 21.39 -4.31
CA ILE A 112 -17.25 20.69 -4.13
C ILE A 112 -16.98 20.45 -2.64
N ARG A 113 -17.13 21.49 -1.80
CA ARG A 113 -16.89 21.37 -0.36
C ARG A 113 -17.83 20.37 0.32
N LEU A 114 -19.10 20.32 -0.08
CA LEU A 114 -20.07 19.37 0.45
C LEU A 114 -19.74 17.93 0.03
N LEU A 115 -19.46 17.71 -1.24
CA LEU A 115 -19.16 16.37 -1.76
C LEU A 115 -17.83 15.84 -1.19
N THR A 116 -16.79 16.68 -1.17
CA THR A 116 -15.49 16.32 -0.59
C THR A 116 -15.58 16.05 0.91
N SER A 117 -16.40 16.78 1.67
CA SER A 117 -16.57 16.49 3.11
C SER A 117 -17.24 15.14 3.33
N ILE A 118 -18.30 14.83 2.59
CA ILE A 118 -19.01 13.55 2.70
C ILE A 118 -18.07 12.38 2.37
N ILE A 119 -17.26 12.53 1.31
CA ILE A 119 -16.29 11.50 0.92
C ILE A 119 -15.18 11.37 1.96
N ALA A 120 -14.71 12.48 2.53
CA ALA A 120 -13.72 12.43 3.61
C ALA A 120 -14.25 11.70 4.85
N ASP A 121 -15.50 11.98 5.24
CA ASP A 121 -16.17 11.31 6.35
C ASP A 121 -16.31 9.80 6.08
N ALA A 122 -16.73 9.42 4.87
CA ALA A 122 -16.82 8.02 4.46
C ALA A 122 -15.45 7.30 4.48
N CYS A 123 -14.37 7.97 4.07
CA CYS A 123 -13.01 7.41 4.16
C CYS A 123 -12.57 7.20 5.62
N ILE A 124 -12.93 8.11 6.53
CA ILE A 124 -12.61 8.00 7.96
C ILE A 124 -13.39 6.85 8.59
N GLU A 125 -14.68 6.72 8.28
CA GLU A 125 -15.52 5.62 8.75
C GLU A 125 -15.02 4.27 8.24
N GLY A 126 -14.73 4.16 6.93
CA GLY A 126 -14.18 2.95 6.34
C GLY A 126 -12.81 2.56 6.90
N HIS A 127 -11.96 3.54 7.25
CA HIS A 127 -10.70 3.28 7.93
C HIS A 127 -10.91 2.66 9.31
N LYS A 128 -11.82 3.22 10.12
CA LYS A 128 -12.15 2.69 11.45
C LYS A 128 -12.71 1.27 11.37
N GLU A 129 -13.65 1.02 10.46
CA GLU A 129 -14.23 -0.31 10.29
C GLU A 129 -13.17 -1.35 9.87
N ARG A 130 -12.21 -0.95 9.02
CA ARG A 130 -11.08 -1.81 8.65
C ARG A 130 -10.18 -2.11 9.85
N GLU A 131 -9.86 -1.12 10.68
CA GLU A 131 -9.06 -1.33 11.90
C GLU A 131 -9.77 -2.25 12.90
N GLU A 132 -11.08 -2.08 13.08
CA GLU A 132 -11.88 -2.95 13.95
C GLU A 132 -11.93 -4.40 13.44
N LYS A 133 -12.10 -4.60 12.13
CA LYS A 133 -12.04 -5.93 11.51
C LYS A 133 -10.67 -6.59 11.69
N LEU A 134 -9.59 -5.86 11.44
CA LEU A 134 -8.23 -6.37 11.65
C LEU A 134 -8.01 -6.79 13.11
N ARG A 135 -8.44 -5.99 14.08
CA ARG A 135 -8.34 -6.36 15.51
C ARG A 135 -9.17 -7.58 15.86
N ALA A 136 -10.39 -7.68 15.32
CA ALA A 136 -11.25 -8.83 15.55
C ALA A 136 -10.66 -10.12 14.93
N GLU A 137 -10.07 -10.03 13.74
CA GLU A 137 -9.37 -11.13 13.09
C GLU A 137 -8.14 -11.57 13.90
N GLU A 138 -7.33 -10.62 14.38
CA GLU A 138 -6.17 -10.89 15.26
C GLU A 138 -6.61 -11.56 16.58
N GLU A 139 -7.70 -11.10 17.22
CA GLU A 139 -8.22 -11.73 18.43
C GLU A 139 -8.73 -13.16 18.20
N VAL A 140 -9.33 -13.44 17.03
CA VAL A 140 -9.79 -14.79 16.66
C VAL A 140 -8.59 -15.69 16.36
N GLU A 141 -7.54 -15.16 15.73
CA GLU A 141 -6.33 -15.91 15.43
C GLU A 141 -5.55 -16.25 16.71
N ILE A 142 -5.43 -15.30 17.64
CA ILE A 142 -4.84 -15.54 18.97
C ILE A 142 -5.65 -16.59 19.73
N LYS A 143 -6.99 -16.52 19.72
CA LYS A 143 -7.84 -17.52 20.41
C LYS A 143 -7.69 -18.92 19.82
N LYS A 144 -7.60 -19.03 18.49
CA LYS A 144 -7.33 -20.32 17.83
C LYS A 144 -5.95 -20.85 18.16
N GLU A 145 -4.94 -19.99 18.23
CA GLU A 145 -3.58 -20.39 18.57
C GLU A 145 -3.50 -20.84 20.03
N THR A 146 -4.18 -20.16 20.96
CA THR A 146 -4.29 -20.59 22.37
C THR A 146 -5.10 -21.88 22.54
N GLU A 147 -6.21 -22.07 21.81
CA GLU A 147 -6.96 -23.34 21.85
C GLU A 147 -6.14 -24.50 21.28
N LEU A 148 -5.35 -24.26 20.22
CA LEU A 148 -4.45 -25.26 19.65
C LEU A 148 -3.26 -25.57 20.57
N GLU A 149 -2.84 -24.64 21.42
CA GLU A 149 -1.83 -24.86 22.46
C GLU A 149 -2.40 -25.60 23.67
N GLU A 150 -3.61 -25.26 24.15
CA GLU A 150 -4.29 -25.97 25.23
C GLU A 150 -4.59 -27.44 24.85
N ILE A 151 -5.05 -27.70 23.62
CA ILE A 151 -5.27 -29.07 23.13
C ILE A 151 -3.94 -29.85 23.04
N LYS A 152 -2.82 -29.18 22.76
CA LYS A 152 -1.50 -29.84 22.77
C LYS A 152 -1.02 -30.10 24.20
N GLU A 153 -1.23 -29.19 25.14
CA GLU A 153 -0.87 -29.41 26.55
C GLU A 153 -1.71 -30.51 27.21
N GLU A 154 -3.01 -30.60 26.93
CA GLU A 154 -3.87 -31.69 27.43
C GLU A 154 -3.40 -33.07 26.95
N VAL A 155 -2.96 -33.19 25.69
CA VAL A 155 -2.45 -34.45 25.12
C VAL A 155 -1.08 -34.86 25.71
N ILE A 156 -0.32 -33.92 26.30
CA ILE A 156 1.02 -34.17 26.86
C ILE A 156 0.96 -34.52 28.36
N THR A 157 -0.13 -34.25 29.07
CA THR A 157 -0.30 -34.71 30.47
C THR A 157 -0.65 -36.21 30.52
N PRO A 158 0.26 -37.12 30.94
CA PRO A 158 -0.06 -38.53 31.06
C PRO A 158 -0.74 -38.75 32.41
N THR A 159 -2.02 -39.12 32.39
CA THR A 159 -2.68 -39.74 33.53
C THR A 159 -1.93 -41.03 33.87
N LYS A 160 -1.15 -41.01 34.95
CA LYS A 160 -0.57 -42.18 35.60
C LYS A 160 -1.64 -42.89 36.43
N GLU A 161 -1.60 -44.22 36.35
CA GLU A 161 -2.29 -45.24 37.16
C GLU A 161 -3.80 -45.38 36.88
N SER A 162 -4.27 -46.44 36.23
CA SER A 162 -4.21 -47.83 36.72
C SER A 162 -4.56 -48.85 35.62
N GLU A 163 -4.14 -50.09 35.86
CA GLU A 163 -3.89 -51.21 34.95
C GLU A 163 -5.13 -51.87 34.32
N GLU A 164 -5.04 -52.19 33.01
CA GLU A 164 -5.19 -53.53 32.38
C GLU A 164 -5.20 -53.34 30.84
N GLY A 165 -4.18 -53.84 30.13
CA GLY A 165 -4.05 -53.69 28.66
C GLY A 165 -4.61 -54.89 27.87
N PRO A 166 -4.33 -55.04 26.56
CA PRO A 166 -3.85 -54.06 25.57
C PRO A 166 -4.72 -54.04 24.28
N GLU A 167 -4.88 -52.88 23.63
CA GLU A 167 -5.05 -52.86 22.17
C GLU A 167 -4.00 -51.94 21.55
N VAL A 168 -2.97 -52.58 21.02
CA VAL A 168 -1.98 -51.99 20.14
C VAL A 168 -2.52 -52.11 18.72
N ILE A 169 -2.93 -51.00 18.12
CA ILE A 169 -2.90 -50.86 16.66
C ILE A 169 -1.91 -49.75 16.34
N VAL A 170 -0.66 -50.17 16.16
CA VAL A 170 0.37 -49.39 15.48
C VAL A 170 0.21 -49.65 13.99
N VAL A 171 -0.08 -48.61 13.20
CA VAL A 171 0.56 -48.45 11.89
C VAL A 171 1.05 -47.01 11.72
N THR A 172 2.35 -46.90 11.86
CA THR A 172 3.23 -45.83 11.40
C THR A 172 3.20 -45.70 9.87
N LYS A 173 3.32 -44.46 9.34
CA LYS A 173 4.17 -44.20 8.16
C LYS A 173 4.57 -42.71 8.01
N LYS A 174 5.81 -42.48 8.45
CA LYS A 174 6.90 -41.70 7.83
C LYS A 174 6.73 -40.19 7.60
N HIS A 175 7.44 -39.45 8.47
CA HIS A 175 8.26 -38.30 8.07
C HIS A 175 9.07 -38.57 6.79
N LYS A 176 9.16 -37.57 5.92
CA LYS A 176 10.40 -37.27 5.19
C LYS A 176 10.63 -35.76 5.24
N SER A 177 11.45 -35.35 6.21
CA SER A 177 12.20 -34.11 6.18
C SER A 177 13.31 -34.18 5.11
N VAL A 178 13.88 -33.01 4.83
CA VAL A 178 15.22 -32.69 4.27
C VAL A 178 15.16 -31.84 2.99
N LYS A 179 15.29 -30.51 3.16
CA LYS A 179 15.98 -29.55 2.25
C LYS A 179 17.50 -29.83 2.28
N PRO A 180 18.37 -29.17 1.49
CA PRO A 180 18.35 -28.78 0.06
C PRO A 180 19.59 -29.38 -0.68
N SER A 181 19.62 -29.43 -2.02
CA SER A 181 20.88 -29.70 -2.74
C SER A 181 21.11 -28.77 -3.93
N LYS A 182 22.23 -28.06 -3.81
CA LYS A 182 22.90 -27.21 -4.79
C LYS A 182 23.58 -28.05 -5.89
N THR A 183 23.59 -27.46 -7.09
CA THR A 183 24.61 -27.56 -8.16
C THR A 183 24.69 -28.82 -9.03
N LYS A 184 24.48 -28.66 -10.35
CA LYS A 184 25.55 -28.71 -11.39
C LYS A 184 24.99 -28.62 -12.83
N GLU A 185 25.43 -27.57 -13.55
CA GLU A 185 25.76 -27.58 -15.00
C GLU A 185 26.64 -28.80 -15.35
N PRO A 186 26.73 -29.29 -16.62
CA PRO A 186 26.96 -28.54 -17.86
C PRO A 186 26.13 -29.08 -19.07
N GLU A 187 26.09 -28.46 -20.27
CA GLU A 187 27.09 -28.63 -21.33
C GLU A 187 26.92 -27.59 -22.46
N LYS A 188 28.08 -27.11 -22.92
CA LYS A 188 28.30 -26.28 -24.10
C LYS A 188 27.99 -27.08 -25.37
N ILE A 189 27.27 -26.47 -26.31
CA ILE A 189 27.37 -26.81 -27.73
C ILE A 189 28.19 -25.71 -28.39
N GLN A 190 29.48 -26.00 -28.61
CA GLN A 190 30.32 -25.33 -29.60
C GLN A 190 30.03 -25.94 -30.96
N THR A 191 29.65 -25.12 -31.93
CA THR A 191 29.84 -25.41 -33.35
C THR A 191 30.69 -24.28 -33.95
N GLN A 192 32.00 -24.49 -33.96
CA GLN A 192 32.89 -24.08 -35.05
C GLN A 192 32.63 -25.10 -36.18
N THR A 193 32.67 -24.84 -37.48
CA THR A 193 33.58 -24.03 -38.31
C THR A 193 33.03 -24.10 -39.75
N GLU A 194 33.08 -23.01 -40.51
CA GLU A 194 33.62 -22.87 -41.87
C GLU A 194 33.39 -21.44 -42.39
#